data_AF-A0A2V9HZG5-F1
#
_entry.id   AF-A0A2V9HZG5-F1
#
_cell.length_a   1.000
_cell.length_b   1.000
_cell.length_c   1.000
_cell.angle_alpha   90.00
_cell.angle_beta   90.00
_cell.angle_gamma   90.00
#
_symmetry.space_group_name_H-M   'P 1'
#
loop_
_entity.id
_entity.type
_entity.pdbx_description
1 polymer ?
#
loop_
_entity_poly.entity_id
_entity_poly.type
_entity_poly.pdbx_seq_one_letter_code
_entity_poly.pdbx_strand_id
1 'polypeptide(L)'
;MVETRTHRRVTRNRKKNRVPLAKLRTAEVVRTVVDHPGRLNELVALLDDSERALRGRAAATLARLSESHAHRLIRVVDRLREALSDDSAYVRWHLVYTLGRLGTSFPVRAPLFLQELLERLEDSNRIVRSFSLQALGCMAARDPRPVEQLFASAKKDVPPPLLRILRASGTEIRKPAGK
;
A
#
# COMPACT_ATOMS: atom_id res chain seq x y z
N MET A 1 -60.23 6.26 -8.98
CA MET A 1 -60.12 4.90 -8.41
C MET A 1 -58.70 4.42 -8.66
N VAL A 2 -58.09 3.86 -7.62
CA VAL A 2 -56.65 3.72 -7.33
C VAL A 2 -55.94 2.79 -8.32
N GLU A 3 -54.66 3.04 -8.64
CA GLU A 3 -53.60 2.00 -8.61
C GLU A 3 -52.20 2.62 -8.78
N THR A 4 -51.59 2.97 -7.65
CA THR A 4 -50.17 3.31 -7.55
C THR A 4 -49.33 2.04 -7.66
N ARG A 5 -48.62 1.86 -8.79
CA ARG A 5 -47.62 0.79 -8.97
C ARG A 5 -46.48 0.96 -7.95
N THR A 6 -46.49 0.14 -6.92
CA THR A 6 -45.39 0.02 -5.96
C THR A 6 -44.16 -0.58 -6.63
N HIS A 7 -43.13 0.22 -6.86
CA HIS A 7 -41.78 -0.26 -7.15
C HIS A 7 -41.20 -0.95 -5.90
N ARG A 8 -41.45 -2.26 -5.77
CA ARG A 8 -40.93 -3.08 -4.67
C ARG A 8 -39.42 -3.30 -4.88
N ARG A 9 -38.62 -2.69 -4.00
CA ARG A 9 -37.14 -2.81 -3.90
C ARG A 9 -36.64 -4.25 -4.10
N VAL A 10 -36.03 -4.54 -5.25
CA VAL A 10 -35.27 -5.79 -5.51
C VAL A 10 -33.82 -5.72 -4.99
N THR A 11 -33.37 -4.59 -4.47
CA THR A 11 -31.94 -4.40 -4.12
C THR A 11 -31.49 -5.00 -2.78
N ARG A 12 -32.40 -5.54 -1.95
CA ARG A 12 -32.07 -5.87 -0.55
C ARG A 12 -31.48 -7.26 -0.31
N ASN A 13 -31.51 -8.19 -1.29
CA ASN A 13 -31.13 -9.60 -1.05
C ASN A 13 -29.72 -10.02 -1.50
N ARG A 14 -29.00 -9.21 -2.30
CA ARG A 14 -27.64 -9.57 -2.77
C ARG A 14 -26.56 -9.53 -1.69
N LYS A 15 -26.77 -8.81 -0.57
CA LYS A 15 -25.80 -8.72 0.53
C LYS A 15 -25.80 -9.96 1.44
N LYS A 16 -26.91 -10.71 1.54
CA LYS A 16 -27.08 -11.82 2.50
C LYS A 16 -26.43 -13.15 2.09
N ASN A 17 -26.13 -13.37 0.81
CA ASN A 17 -25.58 -14.66 0.31
C ASN A 17 -24.14 -14.56 -0.23
N ARG A 18 -23.36 -13.53 0.13
CA ARG A 18 -21.97 -13.42 -0.33
C ARG A 18 -21.03 -14.09 0.67
N VAL A 19 -20.14 -14.94 0.16
CA VAL A 19 -19.09 -15.55 0.98
C VAL A 19 -18.19 -14.43 1.54
N PRO A 20 -18.01 -14.33 2.87
CA PRO A 20 -17.12 -13.33 3.49
C PRO A 20 -15.69 -13.47 2.97
N LEU A 21 -15.01 -12.34 2.71
CA LEU A 21 -13.62 -12.39 2.21
C LEU A 21 -12.68 -13.13 3.17
N ALA A 22 -12.94 -13.08 4.48
CA ALA A 22 -12.18 -13.79 5.50
C ALA A 22 -12.16 -15.33 5.32
N LYS A 23 -13.16 -15.89 4.63
CA LYS A 23 -13.26 -17.34 4.36
C LYS A 23 -12.59 -17.77 3.05
N LEU A 24 -12.15 -16.82 2.24
CA LEU A 24 -11.58 -17.08 0.92
C LEU A 24 -10.05 -17.08 0.98
N ARG A 25 -9.43 -17.81 0.04
CA ARG A 25 -7.98 -17.75 -0.18
C ARG A 25 -7.60 -16.45 -0.91
N THR A 26 -6.36 -16.00 -0.75
CA THR A 26 -5.85 -14.76 -1.36
C THR A 26 -6.18 -14.64 -2.86
N ALA A 27 -6.00 -15.71 -3.65
CA ALA A 27 -6.30 -15.67 -5.09
C ALA A 27 -7.79 -15.45 -5.39
N GLU A 28 -8.67 -16.07 -4.60
CA GLU A 28 -10.12 -15.92 -4.72
C GLU A 28 -10.57 -14.53 -4.28
N VAL A 29 -9.95 -13.97 -3.23
CA VAL A 29 -10.20 -12.60 -2.79
C VAL A 29 -9.80 -11.61 -3.87
N VAL A 30 -8.62 -11.78 -4.50
CA VAL A 30 -8.19 -10.94 -5.64
C VAL A 30 -9.25 -10.98 -6.74
N ARG A 31 -9.63 -12.16 -7.24
CA ARG A 31 -10.67 -12.31 -8.28
C ARG A 31 -11.98 -11.63 -7.86
N THR A 32 -12.40 -11.85 -6.63
CA THR A 32 -13.66 -11.32 -6.10
C THR A 32 -13.66 -9.80 -5.98
N VAL A 33 -12.54 -9.18 -5.58
CA VAL A 33 -12.39 -7.71 -5.53
C VAL A 33 -12.24 -7.13 -6.94
N VAL A 34 -11.66 -7.89 -7.87
CA VAL A 34 -11.58 -7.51 -9.29
C VAL A 34 -12.99 -7.46 -9.90
N ASP A 35 -13.77 -8.53 -9.73
CA ASP A 35 -15.14 -8.69 -10.24
C ASP A 35 -16.14 -7.76 -9.54
N HIS A 36 -15.89 -7.45 -8.27
CA HIS A 36 -16.76 -6.61 -7.44
C HIS A 36 -15.97 -5.50 -6.74
N PRO A 37 -15.68 -4.37 -7.42
CA PRO A 37 -14.83 -3.30 -6.91
C PRO A 37 -15.29 -2.68 -5.58
N GLY A 38 -16.58 -2.79 -5.25
CA GLY A 38 -17.14 -2.33 -3.96
C GLY A 38 -16.68 -3.18 -2.76
N ARG A 39 -16.10 -4.36 -2.99
CA ARG A 39 -15.54 -5.22 -1.93
C ARG A 39 -14.12 -4.84 -1.52
N LEU A 40 -13.50 -3.85 -2.16
CA LEU A 40 -12.19 -3.36 -1.72
C LEU A 40 -12.24 -2.85 -0.27
N ASN A 41 -13.29 -2.13 0.10
CA ASN A 41 -13.43 -1.62 1.47
C ASN A 41 -13.60 -2.74 2.49
N GLU A 42 -14.25 -3.86 2.10
CA GLU A 42 -14.32 -5.07 2.94
C GLU A 42 -12.93 -5.68 3.13
N LEU A 43 -12.12 -5.74 2.07
CA LEU A 43 -10.74 -6.23 2.16
C LEU A 43 -9.86 -5.34 3.05
N VAL A 44 -9.99 -4.02 2.90
CA VAL A 44 -9.22 -3.06 3.71
C VAL A 44 -9.63 -3.12 5.18
N ALA A 45 -10.92 -3.32 5.49
CA ALA A 45 -11.39 -3.50 6.86
C ALA A 45 -10.80 -4.76 7.54
N LEU A 46 -10.42 -5.78 6.78
CA LEU A 46 -9.73 -6.96 7.34
C LEU A 46 -8.31 -6.66 7.82
N LEU A 47 -7.74 -5.48 7.52
CA LEU A 47 -6.48 -5.04 8.12
C LEU A 47 -6.64 -4.69 9.61
N ASP A 48 -7.86 -4.50 10.10
CA ASP A 48 -8.15 -4.19 11.51
C ASP A 48 -8.73 -5.39 12.26
N ASP A 49 -8.75 -6.58 11.63
CA ASP A 49 -9.30 -7.79 12.22
C ASP A 49 -8.50 -8.22 13.47
N SER A 50 -9.17 -8.75 14.50
CA SER A 50 -8.49 -9.23 15.72
C SER A 50 -7.51 -10.36 15.42
N GLU A 51 -7.81 -11.19 14.42
CA GLU A 51 -6.99 -12.32 14.02
C GLU A 51 -5.81 -11.88 13.14
N ARG A 52 -4.58 -12.04 13.66
CA ARG A 52 -3.35 -11.71 12.92
C ARG A 52 -3.27 -12.41 11.56
N ALA A 53 -3.78 -13.64 11.46
CA ALA A 53 -3.81 -14.41 10.22
C ALA A 53 -4.71 -13.77 9.15
N LEU A 54 -5.83 -13.14 9.54
CA LEU A 54 -6.72 -12.44 8.63
C LEU A 54 -6.11 -11.12 8.17
N ARG A 55 -5.53 -10.33 9.08
CA ARG A 55 -4.77 -9.12 8.73
C ARG A 55 -3.64 -9.41 7.75
N GLY A 56 -2.86 -10.45 8.01
CA GLY A 56 -1.78 -10.90 7.13
C GLY A 56 -2.29 -11.29 5.74
N ARG A 57 -3.39 -12.04 5.67
CA ARG A 57 -4.01 -12.42 4.39
C ARG A 57 -4.54 -11.21 3.63
N ALA A 58 -5.13 -10.24 4.33
CA ALA A 58 -5.61 -9.00 3.74
C ALA A 58 -4.45 -8.20 3.11
N ALA A 59 -3.37 -7.98 3.87
CA ALA A 59 -2.15 -7.33 3.40
C ALA A 59 -1.54 -8.04 2.18
N ALA A 60 -1.41 -9.37 2.23
CA ALA A 60 -0.90 -10.16 1.11
C ALA A 60 -1.80 -10.08 -0.13
N THR A 61 -3.12 -9.97 0.05
CA THR A 61 -4.06 -9.79 -1.06
C THR A 61 -3.91 -8.41 -1.69
N LEU A 62 -3.75 -7.36 -0.87
CA LEU A 62 -3.52 -5.99 -1.34
C LEU A 62 -2.21 -5.88 -2.13
N ALA A 63 -1.15 -6.55 -1.67
CA ALA A 63 0.10 -6.68 -2.39
C ALA A 63 -0.10 -7.29 -3.79
N ARG A 64 -0.83 -8.40 -3.91
CA ARG A 64 -1.15 -9.01 -5.21
C ARG A 64 -2.06 -8.14 -6.09
N LEU A 65 -3.01 -7.41 -5.49
CA LEU A 65 -3.81 -6.43 -6.22
C LEU A 65 -2.94 -5.29 -6.76
N SER A 66 -1.89 -4.89 -6.06
CA SER A 66 -0.97 -3.84 -6.51
C SER A 66 -0.14 -4.25 -7.74
N GLU A 67 0.02 -5.54 -7.99
CA GLU A 67 0.77 -6.05 -9.15
C GLU A 67 -0.02 -5.89 -10.46
N SER A 68 -1.34 -6.05 -10.40
CA SER A 68 -2.22 -6.10 -11.58
C SER A 68 -3.25 -4.97 -11.66
N HIS A 69 -3.62 -4.38 -10.52
CA HIS A 69 -4.73 -3.44 -10.36
C HIS A 69 -4.38 -2.26 -9.43
N ALA A 70 -3.12 -1.81 -9.47
CA ALA A 70 -2.58 -0.75 -8.63
C ALA A 70 -3.48 0.51 -8.55
N HIS A 71 -4.05 0.95 -9.68
CA HIS A 71 -4.94 2.13 -9.74
C HIS A 71 -6.11 2.07 -8.74
N ARG A 72 -6.60 0.87 -8.40
CA ARG A 72 -7.73 0.69 -7.48
C ARG A 72 -7.37 1.00 -6.03
N LEU A 73 -6.09 0.88 -5.68
CA LEU A 73 -5.62 1.03 -4.30
C LEU A 73 -5.32 2.49 -3.95
N ILE A 74 -5.23 3.39 -4.94
CA ILE A 74 -4.99 4.83 -4.72
C ILE A 74 -6.02 5.45 -3.77
N ARG A 75 -7.29 5.04 -3.87
CA ARG A 75 -8.38 5.57 -3.04
C ARG A 75 -8.39 5.06 -1.59
N VAL A 76 -7.52 4.11 -1.25
CA VAL A 76 -7.42 3.53 0.11
C VAL A 76 -6.02 3.71 0.70
N VAL A 77 -5.17 4.56 0.10
CA VAL A 77 -3.79 4.80 0.53
C VAL A 77 -3.70 5.20 2.00
N ASP A 78 -4.61 6.05 2.49
CA ASP A 78 -4.59 6.47 3.91
C ASP A 78 -4.78 5.28 4.86
N ARG A 79 -5.69 4.36 4.54
CA ARG A 79 -5.85 3.13 5.32
C ARG A 79 -4.64 2.20 5.23
N LEU A 80 -3.98 2.14 4.07
CA LEU A 80 -2.74 1.36 3.92
C LEU A 80 -1.59 1.93 4.75
N ARG A 81 -1.49 3.27 4.82
CA ARG A 81 -0.50 4.00 5.63
C ARG A 81 -0.71 3.74 7.12
N GLU A 82 -1.95 3.88 7.59
CA GLU A 82 -2.30 3.61 8.99
C GLU A 82 -1.97 2.16 9.39
N ALA A 83 -2.30 1.19 8.54
CA ALA A 83 -2.03 -0.22 8.81
C ALA A 83 -0.53 -0.59 8.82
N LEU A 84 0.39 0.31 8.47
CA LEU A 84 1.83 0.09 8.66
C LEU A 84 2.23 0.05 10.14
N SER A 85 1.39 0.48 11.08
CA SER A 85 1.64 0.35 12.52
C SER A 85 1.29 -1.03 13.09
N ASP A 86 0.85 -1.98 12.24
CA ASP A 86 0.49 -3.33 12.68
C ASP A 86 1.65 -4.03 13.40
N ASP A 87 1.32 -4.79 14.44
CA ASP A 87 2.30 -5.52 15.28
C ASP A 87 3.03 -6.61 14.49
N SER A 88 2.39 -7.18 13.47
CA SER A 88 2.91 -8.21 12.62
C SER A 88 3.80 -7.62 11.53
N ALA A 89 5.09 -7.96 11.59
CA ALA A 89 6.02 -7.65 10.50
C ALA A 89 5.52 -8.19 9.15
N TYR A 90 4.78 -9.31 9.15
CA TYR A 90 4.18 -9.88 7.94
C TYR A 90 3.19 -8.93 7.26
N VAL A 91 2.34 -8.27 8.05
CA VAL A 91 1.42 -7.25 7.54
C VAL A 91 2.21 -6.07 7.00
N ARG A 92 3.15 -5.54 7.80
CA ARG A 92 3.93 -4.35 7.45
C ARG A 92 4.69 -4.50 6.13
N TRP A 93 5.43 -5.60 5.91
CA TRP A 93 6.23 -5.71 4.68
C TRP A 93 5.37 -5.85 3.41
N HIS A 94 4.21 -6.50 3.48
CA HIS A 94 3.26 -6.55 2.36
C HIS A 94 2.67 -5.18 2.04
N LEU A 95 2.38 -4.36 3.07
CA LEU A 95 1.89 -3.00 2.88
C LEU A 95 2.99 -2.07 2.33
N VAL A 96 4.23 -2.21 2.81
CA VAL A 96 5.38 -1.50 2.24
C VAL A 96 5.56 -1.85 0.76
N TYR A 97 5.49 -3.14 0.41
CA TYR A 97 5.53 -3.57 -0.99
C TYR A 97 4.39 -2.96 -1.81
N THR A 98 3.17 -2.98 -1.28
CA THR A 98 1.99 -2.40 -1.91
C THR A 98 2.20 -0.90 -2.21
N LEU A 99 2.65 -0.13 -1.22
CA LEU A 99 2.90 1.30 -1.38
C LEU A 99 4.05 1.57 -2.35
N GLY A 100 5.14 0.81 -2.30
CA GLY A 100 6.25 0.91 -3.25
C GLY A 100 5.81 0.68 -4.71
N ARG A 101 4.93 -0.31 -4.93
CA ARG A 101 4.30 -0.55 -6.24
C ARG A 101 3.45 0.63 -6.68
N LEU A 102 2.62 1.18 -5.79
CA LEU A 102 1.79 2.35 -6.10
C LEU A 102 2.65 3.57 -6.43
N GLY A 103 3.72 3.81 -5.69
CA GLY A 103 4.63 4.92 -5.91
C GLY A 103 5.39 4.82 -7.23
N THR A 104 5.80 3.61 -7.59
CA THR A 104 6.47 3.35 -8.87
C THR A 104 5.50 3.47 -10.06
N SER A 105 4.27 2.95 -9.93
CA SER A 105 3.24 3.02 -10.99
C SER A 105 2.62 4.41 -11.13
N PHE A 106 2.55 5.18 -10.05
CA PHE A 106 1.97 6.53 -10.01
C PHE A 106 2.91 7.50 -9.29
N PRO A 107 4.02 7.94 -9.93
CA PRO A 107 5.02 8.80 -9.28
C PRO A 107 4.45 10.11 -8.70
N VAL A 108 3.42 10.69 -9.32
CA VAL A 108 2.72 11.89 -8.81
C VAL A 108 2.04 11.64 -7.46
N ARG A 109 1.71 10.38 -7.13
CA ARG A 109 1.09 9.98 -5.86
C ARG A 109 2.09 9.53 -4.81
N ALA A 110 3.35 9.30 -5.19
CA ALA A 110 4.42 8.89 -4.29
C ALA A 110 4.54 9.76 -3.02
N PRO A 111 4.49 11.12 -3.10
CA PRO A 111 4.67 11.96 -1.92
C PRO A 111 3.67 11.71 -0.79
N LEU A 112 2.51 11.10 -1.08
CA LEU A 112 1.47 10.81 -0.09
C LEU A 112 1.90 9.80 0.99
N PHE A 113 2.93 8.98 0.74
CA PHE A 113 3.33 7.89 1.65
C PHE A 113 4.85 7.69 1.76
N LEU A 114 5.63 8.65 1.26
CA LEU A 114 7.10 8.58 1.33
C LEU A 114 7.61 8.61 2.77
N GLN A 115 6.96 9.40 3.64
CA GLN A 115 7.35 9.52 5.04
C GLN A 115 7.22 8.19 5.79
N GLU A 116 6.13 7.46 5.55
CA GLU A 116 5.90 6.16 6.18
C GLU A 116 6.91 5.12 5.69
N LEU A 117 7.29 5.15 4.41
CA LEU A 117 8.37 4.30 3.89
C LEU A 117 9.70 4.67 4.56
N LEU A 118 10.05 5.96 4.67
CA LEU A 118 11.27 6.41 5.35
C LEU A 118 11.35 5.90 6.79
N GLU A 119 10.25 5.96 7.54
CA GLU A 119 10.18 5.44 8.90
C GLU A 119 10.39 3.93 8.96
N ARG A 120 9.90 3.17 7.97
CA ARG A 120 10.11 1.72 7.88
C ARG A 120 11.56 1.32 7.58
N LEU A 121 12.46 2.24 7.26
CA LEU A 121 13.90 1.96 7.23
C LEU A 121 14.47 1.64 8.61
N GLU A 122 13.81 2.09 9.68
CA GLU A 122 14.20 1.82 11.08
C GLU A 122 13.32 0.75 11.74
N ASP A 123 12.54 0.00 10.94
CA ASP A 123 11.67 -1.05 11.48
C ASP A 123 12.48 -2.13 12.21
N SER A 124 11.95 -2.67 13.31
CA SER A 124 12.61 -3.72 14.08
C SER A 124 12.86 -4.98 13.24
N ASN A 125 12.02 -5.25 12.24
CA ASN A 125 12.14 -6.40 11.37
C ASN A 125 12.97 -6.09 10.12
N ARG A 126 14.03 -6.88 9.90
CA ARG A 126 14.94 -6.74 8.73
C ARG A 126 14.23 -6.82 7.38
N ILE A 127 13.18 -7.63 7.25
CA ILE A 127 12.45 -7.79 5.99
C ILE A 127 11.72 -6.49 5.65
N VAL A 128 11.07 -5.87 6.65
CA VAL A 128 10.39 -4.58 6.48
C VAL A 128 11.38 -3.50 6.05
N ARG A 129 12.56 -3.42 6.70
CA ARG A 129 13.63 -2.49 6.30
C ARG A 129 14.08 -2.69 4.86
N SER A 130 14.33 -3.94 4.45
CA SER A 130 14.76 -4.27 3.09
C SER A 130 13.71 -3.90 2.05
N PHE A 131 12.43 -4.22 2.29
CA PHE A 131 11.34 -3.85 1.39
C PHE A 131 11.14 -2.33 1.32
N SER A 132 11.33 -1.61 2.43
CA SER A 132 11.23 -0.14 2.42
C SER A 132 12.36 0.47 1.58
N LEU A 133 13.59 0.02 1.78
CA LEU A 133 14.73 0.46 0.98
C LEU A 133 14.53 0.17 -0.50
N GLN A 134 14.01 -1.02 -0.83
CA GLN A 134 13.69 -1.39 -2.20
C GLN A 134 12.59 -0.49 -2.79
N ALA A 135 11.52 -0.24 -2.04
CA ALA A 135 10.43 0.65 -2.48
C ALA A 135 10.94 2.05 -2.80
N LEU A 136 11.68 2.66 -1.87
CA LEU A 136 12.29 3.98 -2.07
C LEU A 136 13.27 3.97 -3.26
N GLY A 137 14.06 2.91 -3.42
CA GLY A 137 14.96 2.74 -4.56
C GLY A 137 14.24 2.65 -5.90
N CYS A 138 13.19 1.85 -6.01
CA CYS A 138 12.39 1.75 -7.23
C CYS A 138 11.71 3.08 -7.57
N MET A 139 11.23 3.81 -6.56
CA MET A 139 10.61 5.12 -6.74
C MET A 139 11.64 6.16 -7.17
N ALA A 140 12.83 6.17 -6.56
CA ALA A 140 13.93 7.05 -6.94
C ALA A 140 14.43 6.78 -8.37
N ALA A 141 14.52 5.51 -8.78
CA ALA A 141 14.87 5.15 -10.16
C ALA A 141 13.84 5.65 -11.19
N ARG A 142 12.61 5.92 -10.76
CA ARG A 142 11.53 6.44 -11.62
C ARG A 142 11.44 7.96 -11.60
N ASP A 143 11.50 8.58 -10.43
CA ASP A 143 11.62 10.02 -10.20
C ASP A 143 12.44 10.24 -8.91
N PRO A 144 13.71 10.67 -8.99
CA PRO A 144 14.57 10.81 -7.82
C PRO A 144 14.15 11.98 -6.92
N ARG A 145 13.53 13.03 -7.48
CA ARG A 145 13.33 14.31 -6.79
C ARG A 145 12.52 14.19 -5.48
N PRO A 146 11.38 13.48 -5.43
CA PRO A 146 10.63 13.33 -4.19
C PRO A 146 11.40 12.59 -3.10
N VAL A 147 12.21 11.61 -3.47
CA VAL A 147 13.02 10.83 -2.53
C VAL A 147 14.19 11.67 -2.02
N GLU A 148 14.85 12.45 -2.87
CA GLU A 148 15.90 13.39 -2.46
C GLU A 148 15.35 14.44 -1.48
N GLN A 149 14.22 15.07 -1.83
CA GLN A 149 13.56 16.05 -0.98
C GLN A 149 13.16 15.48 0.39
N LEU A 150 12.71 14.22 0.41
CA LEU A 150 12.38 13.50 1.64
C LEU A 150 13.61 13.36 2.56
N PHE A 151 14.74 12.87 2.06
CA PHE A 151 15.94 12.72 2.89
C PHE A 151 16.54 14.07 3.33
N ALA A 152 16.52 15.07 2.44
CA ALA A 152 16.97 16.42 2.76
C ALA A 152 16.12 17.09 3.85
N SER A 153 14.78 17.00 3.74
CA SER A 153 13.86 17.58 4.73
C SER A 153 13.89 16.82 6.07
N ALA A 154 14.02 15.49 6.04
CA ALA A 154 14.14 14.67 7.24
C ALA A 154 15.52 14.78 7.91
N LYS A 155 16.51 15.43 7.26
CA LYS A 155 17.91 15.51 7.72
C LYS A 155 18.50 14.14 8.05
N LYS A 156 18.12 13.12 7.28
CA LYS A 156 18.61 11.75 7.43
C LYS A 156 19.66 11.44 6.39
N ASP A 157 20.63 10.62 6.77
CA ASP A 157 21.59 10.07 5.82
C ASP A 157 20.90 9.13 4.84
N VAL A 158 21.25 9.27 3.56
CA VAL A 158 20.74 8.40 2.51
C VAL A 158 21.50 7.07 2.58
N PRO A 159 20.82 5.91 2.70
CA PRO A 159 21.48 4.61 2.74
C PRO A 159 22.35 4.37 1.49
N PRO A 160 23.53 3.73 1.62
CA PRO A 160 24.44 3.53 0.49
C PRO A 160 23.81 2.87 -0.76
N PRO A 161 22.91 1.87 -0.64
CA PRO A 161 22.23 1.32 -1.82
C PRO A 161 21.39 2.36 -2.56
N LEU A 162 20.74 3.27 -1.84
CA LEU A 162 19.90 4.32 -2.43
C LEU A 162 20.75 5.45 -3.02
N LEU A 163 21.89 5.78 -2.40
CA LEU A 163 22.86 6.74 -2.96
C LEU A 163 23.33 6.34 -4.36
N ARG A 164 23.55 5.04 -4.61
CA ARG A 164 23.96 4.54 -5.93
C ARG A 164 22.88 4.81 -7.00
N ILE A 165 21.61 4.60 -6.64
CA ILE A 165 20.47 4.83 -7.54
C ILE A 165 20.33 6.32 -7.87
N LEU A 166 20.37 7.18 -6.84
CA LEU A 166 20.24 8.62 -6.99
C LEU A 166 21.40 9.24 -7.80
N ARG A 167 22.64 8.79 -7.58
CA ARG A 167 23.78 9.22 -8.40
C ARG A 167 23.67 8.77 -9.86
N ALA A 168 23.18 7.56 -10.10
CA ALA A 168 22.98 7.04 -11.45
C ALA A 168 21.91 7.82 -12.23
N SER A 169 20.95 8.45 -11.53
CA SER A 169 19.98 9.36 -12.16
C SER A 169 20.53 10.76 -12.50
N GLY A 170 21.84 11.01 -12.30
CA GLY A 170 22.52 12.22 -12.77
C GLY A 170 22.51 13.40 -11.80
N THR A 171 22.24 13.19 -10.51
CA THR A 171 22.17 14.26 -9.50
C THR A 171 23.41 14.28 -8.58
N GLU A 172 24.01 15.46 -8.45
CA GLU A 172 25.01 15.74 -7.42
C GLU A 172 24.32 15.82 -6.05
N ILE A 173 24.28 14.70 -5.33
CA ILE A 173 23.86 14.69 -3.93
C ILE A 173 24.90 15.48 -3.13
N ARG A 174 24.66 16.78 -2.91
CA ARG A 174 25.45 17.60 -2.00
C ARG A 174 25.36 16.96 -0.61
N LYS A 175 26.48 16.40 -0.13
CA LYS A 175 26.61 15.94 1.26
C LYS A 175 26.18 17.08 2.20
N PRO A 176 25.43 16.80 3.28
CA PRO A 176 25.23 17.80 4.31
C PRO A 176 26.60 18.18 4.87
N ALA A 177 26.86 19.48 4.94
CA ALA A 177 28.09 20.01 5.54
C ALA A 177 28.18 19.47 6.97
N GLY A 178 29.19 18.63 7.22
CA GLY A 178 29.50 18.16 8.56
C GLY A 178 29.82 19.35 9.46
N LYS A 179 29.30 19.32 10.69
CA LYS A 179 29.90 20.05 11.80
C LYS A 179 30.94 19.16 12.45
#